data_AF-F2AZA8-F1
#
_entry.id   AF-F2AZA8-F1
#
_cell.length_a   1.000
_cell.length_b   1.000
_cell.length_c   1.000
_cell.angle_alpha   90.00
_cell.angle_beta   90.00
_cell.angle_gamma   90.00
#
_symmetry.space_group_name_H-M   'P 1'
#
loop_
_entity.id
_entity.type
_entity.pdbx_description
1 polymer ?
#
loop_
_entity_poly.entity_id
_entity_poly.type
_entity_poly.pdbx_seq_one_letter_code
_entity_poly.pdbx_strand_id
1 'polypeptide(L)'
;MKKPGSEKVEMVVLPVYGKGLWSTLYGYMALKNDLETIAGLTFYEHAETPGLGGEVDNTKWKAQWVGNKLYDTDGNPAARVAKGPAPDGDEFAVDGLSGATITCRGVTNLVRYWAGPNGYGPFLDKVKQRLTGDASAEADQPESSVESGVEQYDIDNVGPKEPVGE
;
A
#
# COMPACT_ATOMS: atom_id res chain seq x y z
N MET A 1 7.27 12.80 21.68
CA MET A 1 5.90 12.29 21.39
C MET A 1 5.78 12.21 19.87
N LYS A 2 5.57 11.03 19.26
CA LYS A 2 5.31 10.92 17.81
C LYS A 2 3.90 11.47 17.53
N LYS A 3 3.74 12.31 16.50
CA LYS A 3 2.41 12.80 16.11
C LYS A 3 1.57 11.60 15.63
N PRO A 4 0.31 11.45 16.05
CA PRO A 4 -0.59 10.49 15.43
C PRO A 4 -0.63 10.74 13.91
N GLY A 5 -0.37 9.70 13.11
CA GLY A 5 -0.26 9.82 11.64
C GLY A 5 1.15 10.06 11.09
N SER A 6 2.20 10.09 11.92
CA SER A 6 3.60 10.11 11.46
C SER A 6 4.14 8.73 11.06
N GLU A 7 3.27 7.74 10.85
CA GLU A 7 3.66 6.39 10.47
C GLU A 7 3.64 6.26 8.95
N LYS A 8 4.74 5.75 8.40
CA LYS A 8 4.89 5.55 6.97
C LYS A 8 3.82 4.56 6.50
N VAL A 9 3.05 4.93 5.48
CA VAL A 9 2.11 4.00 4.85
C VAL A 9 2.89 2.78 4.34
N GLU A 10 2.50 1.60 4.79
CA GLU A 10 3.12 0.33 4.36
C GLU A 10 2.40 -0.27 3.16
N MET A 11 1.07 -0.16 3.13
CA MET A 11 0.22 -0.76 2.11
C MET A 11 -1.10 -0.02 1.93
N VAL A 12 -1.71 -0.21 0.75
CA VAL A 12 -3.06 0.25 0.42
C VAL A 12 -3.91 -0.96 0.07
N VAL A 13 -5.09 -1.09 0.69
CA VAL A 13 -6.02 -2.20 0.46
C VAL A 13 -7.26 -1.68 -0.26
N LEU A 14 -7.56 -2.25 -1.43
CA LEU A 14 -8.61 -1.80 -2.33
C LEU A 14 -9.67 -2.89 -2.47
N PRO A 15 -10.96 -2.62 -2.24
CA PRO A 15 -12.01 -3.56 -2.59
C PRO A 15 -12.11 -3.68 -4.11
N VAL A 16 -12.19 -4.91 -4.62
CA VAL A 16 -12.27 -5.20 -6.04
C VAL A 16 -13.37 -6.20 -6.31
N TYR A 17 -14.01 -6.10 -7.48
CA TYR A 17 -14.95 -7.10 -7.92
C TYR A 17 -14.99 -7.23 -9.45
N GLY A 18 -15.44 -8.38 -9.93
CA GLY A 18 -15.61 -8.61 -11.36
C GLY A 18 -16.27 -9.93 -11.68
N LYS A 19 -16.75 -10.07 -12.91
CA LYS A 19 -17.48 -11.26 -13.35
C LYS A 19 -16.52 -12.43 -13.62
N GLY A 20 -16.76 -13.55 -12.92
CA GLY A 20 -16.19 -14.87 -13.21
C GLY A 20 -17.02 -15.62 -14.25
N LEU A 21 -17.00 -16.96 -14.22
CA LEU A 21 -17.90 -17.74 -15.07
C LEU A 21 -19.33 -17.69 -14.52
N TRP A 22 -19.53 -18.10 -13.28
CA TRP A 22 -20.85 -18.31 -12.68
C TRP A 22 -21.29 -17.11 -11.85
N SER A 23 -20.39 -16.49 -11.09
CA SER A 23 -20.72 -15.39 -10.17
C SER A 23 -19.88 -14.14 -10.41
N THR A 24 -20.22 -13.08 -9.69
CA THR A 24 -19.24 -12.03 -9.39
C THR A 24 -18.27 -12.57 -8.35
N LEU A 25 -16.99 -12.26 -8.50
CA LEU A 25 -15.99 -12.40 -7.44
C LEU A 25 -15.88 -11.07 -6.72
N TYR A 26 -16.00 -11.05 -5.40
CA TYR A 26 -15.74 -9.89 -4.56
C TYR A 26 -14.52 -10.16 -3.68
N GLY A 27 -13.64 -9.17 -3.56
CA GLY A 27 -12.34 -9.36 -2.92
C GLY A 27 -11.63 -8.08 -2.55
N TYR A 28 -10.38 -8.25 -2.14
CA TYR A 28 -9.44 -7.18 -1.84
C TYR A 28 -8.15 -7.40 -2.60
N MET A 29 -7.64 -6.32 -3.20
CA MET A 29 -6.29 -6.24 -3.75
C MET A 29 -5.47 -5.30 -2.86
N ALA A 30 -4.36 -5.80 -2.35
CA ALA A 30 -3.42 -5.04 -1.55
C ALA A 30 -2.20 -4.68 -2.38
N LEU A 31 -1.75 -3.42 -2.28
CA LEU A 31 -0.54 -2.91 -2.91
C LEU A 31 0.44 -2.45 -1.82
N LYS A 32 1.74 -2.66 -2.05
CA LYS A 32 2.78 -2.04 -1.21
C LYS A 32 2.77 -0.53 -1.39
N ASN A 33 3.56 0.18 -0.59
CA ASN A 33 3.66 1.64 -0.62
C ASN A 33 4.26 2.23 -1.92
N ASP A 34 4.86 1.41 -2.77
CA ASP A 34 5.25 1.80 -4.14
C ASP A 34 4.03 1.91 -5.09
N LEU A 35 2.87 1.39 -4.67
CA LEU A 35 1.61 1.32 -5.42
C LEU A 35 1.71 0.57 -6.76
N GLU A 36 2.78 -0.20 -6.92
CA GLU A 36 3.11 -0.98 -8.13
C GLU A 36 3.23 -2.46 -7.81
N THR A 37 3.71 -2.80 -6.61
CA THR A 37 3.91 -4.19 -6.19
C THR A 37 2.68 -4.70 -5.46
N ILE A 38 2.12 -5.81 -5.94
CA ILE A 38 0.99 -6.50 -5.31
C ILE A 38 1.47 -7.15 -4.01
N ALA A 39 0.83 -6.79 -2.90
CA ALA A 39 1.02 -7.39 -1.59
C ALA A 39 0.09 -8.59 -1.36
N GLY A 40 -1.00 -8.68 -2.11
CA GLY A 40 -1.89 -9.84 -2.11
C GLY A 40 -3.19 -9.60 -2.87
N LEU A 41 -3.84 -10.70 -3.24
CA LEU A 41 -5.20 -10.72 -3.78
C LEU A 41 -5.99 -11.82 -3.07
N THR A 42 -7.18 -11.51 -2.58
CA THR A 42 -8.09 -12.50 -2.00
C THR A 42 -9.53 -12.21 -2.37
N PHE A 43 -10.34 -13.25 -2.45
CA PHE A 43 -11.79 -13.15 -2.59
C PHE A 43 -12.45 -13.56 -1.29
N TYR A 44 -13.57 -12.93 -0.95
CA TYR A 44 -14.39 -13.26 0.22
C TYR A 44 -15.79 -13.73 -0.16
N GLU A 45 -16.21 -13.52 -1.42
CA GLU A 45 -17.49 -13.99 -1.93
C GLU A 45 -17.37 -14.34 -3.42
N HIS A 46 -17.75 -15.57 -3.77
CA HIS A 46 -18.00 -16.04 -5.13
C HIS A 46 -18.79 -17.37 -5.08
N ALA A 47 -19.29 -17.82 -6.23
CA ALA A 47 -19.97 -19.09 -6.42
C ALA A 47 -19.42 -19.87 -7.63
N GLU A 48 -18.14 -19.66 -7.97
CA GLU A 48 -17.43 -20.50 -8.94
C GLU A 48 -17.38 -21.97 -8.48
N THR A 49 -17.30 -22.90 -9.43
CA THR A 49 -17.33 -24.35 -9.14
C THR A 49 -16.12 -24.77 -8.30
N PRO A 50 -16.30 -25.41 -7.13
CA PRO A 50 -15.20 -25.96 -6.32
C PRO A 50 -14.33 -26.93 -7.12
N GLY A 51 -13.00 -26.85 -6.94
CA GLY A 51 -12.02 -27.65 -7.69
C GLY A 51 -11.75 -27.19 -9.13
N LEU A 52 -12.43 -26.14 -9.60
CA LEU A 52 -12.19 -25.48 -10.89
C LEU A 52 -11.96 -23.98 -10.66
N GLY A 53 -12.95 -23.14 -10.95
CA GLY A 53 -12.88 -21.69 -10.72
C GLY A 53 -12.85 -21.33 -9.24
N GLY A 54 -13.37 -22.19 -8.36
CA GLY A 54 -13.29 -22.00 -6.92
C GLY A 54 -11.87 -22.07 -6.35
N GLU A 55 -10.88 -22.53 -7.14
CA GLU A 55 -9.48 -22.53 -6.72
C GLU A 55 -8.88 -21.11 -6.60
N VAL A 56 -9.64 -20.06 -6.91
CA VAL A 56 -9.28 -18.68 -6.52
C VAL A 56 -9.14 -18.50 -4.99
N ASP A 57 -9.72 -19.39 -4.19
CA ASP A 57 -9.55 -19.43 -2.73
C ASP A 57 -8.28 -20.17 -2.27
N ASN A 58 -7.62 -20.89 -3.18
CA ASN A 58 -6.45 -21.71 -2.85
C ASN A 58 -5.29 -20.84 -2.34
N THR A 59 -4.84 -21.08 -1.10
CA THR A 59 -3.75 -20.31 -0.48
C THR A 59 -2.46 -20.32 -1.30
N LYS A 60 -2.13 -21.42 -1.96
CA LYS A 60 -0.92 -21.50 -2.80
C LYS A 60 -1.05 -20.64 -4.05
N TRP A 61 -2.22 -20.64 -4.68
CA TRP A 61 -2.48 -19.79 -5.85
C TRP A 61 -2.50 -18.31 -5.45
N LYS A 62 -3.17 -17.95 -4.34
CA LYS A 62 -3.16 -16.58 -3.80
C LYS A 62 -1.76 -16.07 -3.49
N ALA A 63 -0.89 -16.92 -2.96
CA ALA A 63 0.50 -16.55 -2.64
C ALA A 63 1.32 -16.14 -3.87
N GLN A 64 0.97 -16.62 -5.08
CA GLN A 64 1.67 -16.24 -6.31
C GLN A 64 1.50 -14.77 -6.67
N TRP A 65 0.45 -14.11 -6.19
CA TRP A 65 0.23 -12.69 -6.45
C TRP A 65 1.21 -11.79 -5.69
N VAL A 66 1.79 -12.28 -4.59
CA VAL A 66 2.66 -11.47 -3.73
C VAL A 66 3.98 -11.23 -4.45
N GLY A 67 4.31 -9.96 -4.67
CA GLY A 67 5.54 -9.54 -5.35
C GLY A 67 5.37 -9.25 -6.84
N ASN A 68 4.26 -9.66 -7.45
CA ASN A 68 3.98 -9.33 -8.85
C ASN A 68 3.76 -7.81 -9.03
N LYS A 69 4.06 -7.32 -10.22
CA LYS A 69 3.84 -5.93 -10.63
C LYS A 69 2.45 -5.74 -11.22
N LEU A 70 1.83 -4.62 -10.86
CA LEU A 70 0.49 -4.24 -11.31
C LEU A 70 0.51 -3.63 -12.72
N TYR A 71 1.52 -2.79 -12.99
CA TYR A 71 1.68 -2.03 -14.23
C TYR A 71 2.96 -2.41 -14.96
N ASP A 72 2.94 -2.34 -16.29
CA ASP A 72 4.16 -2.43 -17.11
C ASP A 72 4.98 -1.12 -17.10
N THR A 73 6.06 -1.10 -17.86
CA THR A 73 6.96 0.06 -17.98
C THR A 73 6.31 1.31 -18.57
N ASP A 74 5.20 1.14 -19.31
CA ASP A 74 4.44 2.22 -19.91
C ASP A 74 3.31 2.72 -18.98
N GLY A 75 3.18 2.12 -17.79
CA GLY A 75 2.14 2.43 -16.81
C GLY A 75 0.79 1.77 -17.10
N ASN A 76 0.72 0.79 -18.01
CA ASN A 76 -0.53 0.10 -18.32
C ASN A 76 -0.74 -1.09 -17.37
N PRO A 77 -1.98 -1.35 -16.91
CA PRO A 77 -2.27 -2.53 -16.11
C PRO A 77 -1.89 -3.84 -16.81
N ALA A 78 -0.90 -4.54 -16.26
CA ALA A 78 -0.28 -5.72 -16.88
C ALA A 78 -0.51 -7.01 -16.07
N ALA A 79 -0.81 -6.92 -14.77
CA ALA A 79 -1.08 -8.08 -13.93
C ALA A 79 -2.20 -8.97 -14.51
N ARG A 80 -2.00 -10.29 -14.49
CA ARG A 80 -2.91 -11.26 -15.12
C ARG A 80 -2.76 -12.67 -14.57
N VAL A 81 -3.72 -13.51 -14.94
CA VAL A 81 -3.67 -14.95 -14.79
C VAL A 81 -3.28 -15.57 -16.14
N ALA A 82 -2.23 -16.38 -16.15
CA ALA A 82 -1.77 -17.09 -17.35
C ALA A 82 -2.78 -18.16 -17.78
N LYS A 83 -2.66 -18.65 -19.03
CA LYS A 83 -3.52 -19.74 -19.53
C LYS A 83 -3.19 -21.10 -18.88
N GLY A 84 -1.94 -21.26 -18.46
CA GLY A 84 -1.39 -22.41 -17.76
C GLY A 84 -0.35 -21.90 -16.77
N PRO A 85 0.80 -22.57 -16.60
CA PRO A 85 1.89 -22.02 -15.80
C PRO A 85 2.30 -20.62 -16.26
N ALA A 86 2.55 -19.72 -15.31
CA ALA A 86 3.16 -18.43 -15.61
C ALA A 86 4.56 -18.64 -16.23
N PRO A 87 4.94 -17.88 -17.26
CA PRO A 87 6.29 -17.97 -17.80
C PRO A 87 7.34 -17.60 -16.74
N ASP A 88 8.48 -18.28 -16.75
CA ASP A 88 9.58 -17.99 -15.83
C ASP A 88 10.03 -16.52 -15.95
N GLY A 89 10.09 -15.82 -14.81
CA GLY A 89 10.49 -14.42 -14.75
C GLY A 89 9.43 -13.40 -15.16
N ASP A 90 8.20 -13.83 -15.48
CA ASP A 90 7.09 -12.92 -15.77
C ASP A 90 6.52 -12.32 -14.48
N GLU A 91 6.97 -11.11 -14.14
CA GLU A 91 6.56 -10.40 -12.93
C GLU A 91 5.08 -9.96 -12.93
N PHE A 92 4.35 -10.14 -14.04
CA PHE A 92 2.95 -9.74 -14.17
C PHE A 92 1.99 -10.92 -14.18
N ALA A 93 2.46 -12.16 -14.08
CA ALA A 93 1.62 -13.35 -14.25
C ALA A 93 1.59 -14.24 -12.99
N VAL A 94 0.40 -14.78 -12.70
CA VAL A 94 0.24 -15.96 -11.85
C VAL A 94 -0.27 -17.13 -12.70
N ASP A 95 -0.15 -18.34 -12.17
CA ASP A 95 -0.61 -19.55 -12.85
C ASP A 95 -2.10 -19.54 -13.16
N GLY A 96 -2.46 -20.11 -14.30
CA GLY A 96 -3.83 -20.45 -14.65
C GLY A 96 -4.39 -21.58 -13.79
N LEU A 97 -5.68 -21.47 -13.48
CA LEU A 97 -6.45 -22.53 -12.85
C LEU A 97 -6.90 -23.54 -13.91
N SER A 98 -6.45 -24.80 -13.76
CA SER A 98 -6.75 -25.87 -14.72
C SER A 98 -8.27 -26.06 -14.89
N GLY A 99 -8.73 -26.08 -16.13
CA GLY A 99 -10.16 -26.22 -16.45
C GLY A 99 -11.03 -24.97 -16.17
N ALA A 100 -10.45 -23.87 -15.68
CA ALA A 100 -11.19 -22.69 -15.25
C ALA A 100 -10.75 -21.40 -16.00
N THR A 101 -10.51 -21.52 -17.32
CA THR A 101 -10.03 -20.41 -18.16
C THR A 101 -10.94 -19.17 -18.11
N ILE A 102 -12.27 -19.34 -18.03
CA ILE A 102 -13.20 -18.20 -17.98
C ILE A 102 -13.07 -17.45 -16.65
N THR A 103 -12.98 -18.16 -15.53
CA THR A 103 -12.70 -17.57 -14.22
C THR A 103 -11.36 -16.83 -14.23
N CYS A 104 -10.30 -17.43 -14.79
CA CYS A 104 -8.97 -16.81 -14.90
C CYS A 104 -9.01 -15.49 -15.70
N ARG A 105 -9.76 -15.47 -16.80
CA ARG A 105 -10.00 -14.24 -17.59
C ARG A 105 -10.78 -13.22 -16.79
N GLY A 106 -11.80 -13.65 -16.03
CA GLY A 106 -12.54 -12.79 -15.11
C GLY A 106 -11.63 -12.09 -14.09
N VAL A 107 -10.73 -12.84 -13.45
CA VAL A 107 -9.73 -12.30 -12.52
C VAL A 107 -8.77 -11.33 -13.21
N THR A 108 -8.28 -11.68 -14.40
CA THR A 108 -7.39 -10.78 -15.17
C THR A 108 -8.08 -9.46 -15.48
N ASN A 109 -9.33 -9.53 -15.95
CA ASN A 109 -10.12 -8.36 -16.32
C ASN A 109 -10.42 -7.49 -15.10
N LEU A 110 -10.79 -8.08 -13.96
CA LEU A 110 -11.11 -7.29 -12.76
C LEU A 110 -9.87 -6.58 -12.22
N VAL A 111 -8.73 -7.26 -12.12
CA VAL A 111 -7.48 -6.65 -11.63
C VAL A 111 -7.08 -5.46 -12.51
N ARG A 112 -7.10 -5.65 -13.83
CA ARG A 112 -6.73 -4.60 -14.79
C ARG A 112 -7.74 -3.46 -14.84
N TYR A 113 -9.03 -3.75 -14.73
CA TYR A 113 -10.07 -2.72 -14.67
C TYR A 113 -9.89 -1.82 -13.45
N TRP A 114 -9.73 -2.42 -12.27
CA TRP A 114 -9.56 -1.69 -11.02
C TRP A 114 -8.24 -0.95 -10.92
N ALA A 115 -7.19 -1.40 -11.61
CA ALA A 115 -5.95 -0.65 -11.76
C ALA A 115 -6.02 0.44 -12.85
N GLY A 116 -6.97 0.34 -13.77
CA GLY A 116 -7.09 1.23 -14.92
C GLY A 116 -7.69 2.60 -14.62
N PRO A 117 -7.85 3.45 -15.66
CA PRO A 117 -8.36 4.82 -15.54
C PRO A 117 -9.82 4.88 -15.07
N ASN A 118 -10.60 3.81 -15.28
CA ASN A 118 -11.99 3.70 -14.85
C ASN A 118 -12.14 3.10 -13.44
N GLY A 119 -11.03 2.72 -12.80
CA GLY A 119 -10.98 2.17 -11.45
C GLY A 119 -10.22 3.11 -10.50
N TYR A 120 -9.27 2.54 -9.77
CA TYR A 120 -8.44 3.24 -8.79
C TYR A 120 -7.25 3.98 -9.39
N GLY A 121 -6.94 3.87 -10.68
CA GLY A 121 -5.77 4.54 -11.29
C GLY A 121 -5.64 6.02 -10.87
N PRO A 122 -6.66 6.88 -11.10
CA PRO A 122 -6.62 8.29 -10.70
C PRO A 122 -6.51 8.53 -9.19
N PHE A 123 -6.99 7.58 -8.37
CA PHE A 123 -6.83 7.63 -6.92
C PHE A 123 -5.41 7.28 -6.51
N LEU A 124 -4.84 6.21 -7.07
CA LEU A 124 -3.49 5.75 -6.79
C LEU A 124 -2.45 6.79 -7.22
N ASP A 125 -2.65 7.51 -8.32
CA ASP A 125 -1.79 8.62 -8.72
C ASP A 125 -1.73 9.73 -7.65
N LYS A 126 -2.89 10.06 -7.07
CA LYS A 126 -2.97 11.06 -5.98
C LYS A 126 -2.31 10.55 -4.69
N VAL A 127 -2.46 9.27 -4.38
CA VAL A 127 -1.78 8.67 -3.22
C VAL A 127 -0.27 8.67 -3.45
N LYS A 128 0.20 8.29 -4.64
CA LYS A 128 1.62 8.31 -5.03
C LYS A 128 2.21 9.71 -4.82
N GLN A 129 1.54 10.76 -5.32
CA GLN A 129 1.95 12.15 -5.15
C GLN A 129 2.08 12.56 -3.68
N ARG A 130 1.16 12.11 -2.81
CA ARG A 130 1.24 12.39 -1.36
C ARG A 130 2.41 11.67 -0.70
N LEU A 131 2.58 10.38 -0.99
CA LEU A 131 3.67 9.57 -0.44
C LEU A 131 5.05 10.07 -0.88
N THR A 132 5.18 10.58 -2.11
CA THR A 132 6.43 11.18 -2.60
C THR A 132 6.61 12.63 -2.14
N GLY A 133 5.52 13.38 -1.98
CA GLY A 133 5.55 14.78 -1.55
C GLY A 133 5.97 14.92 -0.10
N ASP A 134 5.50 14.04 0.78
CA ASP A 134 5.91 14.01 2.19
C ASP A 134 7.41 13.69 2.35
N ALA A 135 8.00 12.89 1.45
CA ALA A 135 9.43 12.58 1.45
C ALA A 135 10.34 13.80 1.12
N SER A 136 9.81 14.82 0.42
CA SER A 136 10.55 16.05 0.11
C SER A 136 10.50 17.10 1.23
N ALA A 137 9.51 17.03 2.12
CA ALA A 137 9.37 17.95 3.25
C ALA A 137 10.27 17.59 4.45
N GLU A 138 10.73 16.34 4.55
CA GLU A 138 11.64 15.88 5.62
C GLU A 138 13.13 16.15 5.33
N ALA A 139 13.50 16.45 4.09
CA ALA A 139 14.91 16.64 3.69
C ALA A 139 15.45 18.08 3.90
N ASP A 140 14.61 19.04 4.32
CA ASP A 140 14.95 20.48 4.41
C ASP A 140 15.02 21.02 5.85
N GLN A 141 15.25 20.15 6.85
CA GLN A 141 15.47 20.58 8.23
C GLN A 141 16.98 20.61 8.52
N PRO A 142 17.66 21.78 8.50
CA PRO A 142 18.98 21.90 9.10
C PRO A 142 18.83 21.71 10.62
N GLU A 143 19.60 20.80 11.20
CA GLU A 143 19.69 20.63 12.66
C GLU A 143 20.13 21.97 13.29
N SER A 144 19.20 22.68 13.92
CA SER A 144 19.54 23.87 14.71
C SER A 144 20.11 23.43 16.05
N SER A 145 21.40 23.71 16.25
CA SER A 145 22.12 23.52 17.50
C SER A 145 21.40 24.20 18.67
N VAL A 146 21.09 23.43 19.71
CA VAL A 146 20.56 23.98 20.96
C VAL A 146 21.77 24.30 21.85
N GLU A 147 22.22 25.56 21.86
CA GLU A 147 23.00 26.08 22.99
C GLU A 147 22.02 26.42 24.12
N SER A 148 22.00 25.59 25.15
CA SER A 148 21.30 25.91 26.40
C SER A 148 22.23 26.72 27.30
N GLY A 149 22.10 28.05 27.24
CA GLY A 149 22.54 28.94 28.32
C GLY A 149 21.58 28.79 29.49
N VAL A 150 22.02 28.12 30.56
CA VAL A 150 21.29 28.07 31.84
C VAL A 150 21.76 29.25 32.67
N GLU A 151 20.92 30.28 32.84
CA GLU A 151 21.11 31.25 33.92
C GLU A 151 20.66 30.60 35.24
N GLN A 152 21.61 30.45 36.16
CA GLN A 152 21.42 29.97 37.51
C GLN A 152 20.98 31.15 38.39
N TYR A 153 19.77 31.09 38.95
CA TYR A 153 19.34 32.02 39.99
C TYR A 153 20.01 31.63 41.32
N ASP A 154 20.85 32.51 41.85
CA ASP A 154 21.52 32.35 43.15
C ASP A 154 20.58 32.87 44.26
N ILE A 155 20.09 31.96 45.09
CA ILE A 155 19.13 32.24 46.18
C ILE A 155 19.84 32.23 47.54
N ASP A 156 20.89 33.03 47.75
CA ASP A 156 21.52 33.17 49.08
C ASP A 156 22.39 34.44 49.20
N ASN A 157 21.76 35.63 49.28
CA ASN A 157 22.36 36.87 49.84
C ASN A 157 21.34 38.03 49.68
N VAL A 158 20.90 38.82 50.66
CA VAL A 158 21.45 39.27 51.95
C VAL A 158 20.26 39.69 52.84
N GLY A 159 20.34 39.44 54.14
CA GLY A 159 19.77 40.35 55.15
C GLY A 159 20.89 40.83 56.10
N PRO A 160 20.65 41.67 57.12
CA PRO A 160 19.62 42.71 57.28
C PRO A 160 20.18 44.06 57.86
N LYS A 161 19.27 45.05 57.99
CA LYS A 161 19.22 46.24 58.87
C LYS A 161 20.01 47.54 58.57
N GLU A 162 19.22 48.62 58.62
CA GLU A 162 19.44 50.06 58.95
C GLU A 162 20.60 50.37 59.95
N PRO A 163 21.09 51.64 60.17
CA PRO A 163 20.29 52.89 60.20
C PRO A 163 20.97 54.29 59.96
N VAL A 164 20.11 55.34 60.10
CA VAL A 164 20.30 56.77 60.47
C VAL A 164 21.00 57.76 59.52
N GLY A 165 20.32 58.91 59.28
CA GLY A 165 20.96 60.20 58.99
C GLY A 165 20.00 61.34 58.68
N GLU A 166 19.63 62.09 59.74
CA GLU A 166 18.98 63.44 59.85
C GLU A 166 17.72 63.80 59.04
#